data_AF-G2FFR0-F1
#
_entry.id   AF-G2FFR0-F1
#
_cell.length_a   1.000
_cell.length_b   1.000
_cell.length_c   1.000
_cell.angle_alpha   90.00
_cell.angle_beta   90.00
_cell.angle_gamma   90.00
#
_symmetry.space_group_name_H-M   'P 1'
#
loop_
_entity.id
_entity.type
_entity.pdbx_description
1 polymer ?
#
loop_
_entity_poly.entity_id
_entity_poly.type
_entity_poly.pdbx_seq_one_letter_code
_entity_poly.pdbx_strand_id
1 'polypeptide(L)'
;MNAIDLPLVCEPDQLEPQLSSEGLLIVAVCKETTYRQMHIPGAIHLQYGRFVAGRKPTFGLLPETAQLEQVFSAHGIGNQTHVVAYDDEGGGNASRLLWTLAAMGHERFSLLNGGLHAWSNEQHPVEQNPVTPPSALFKATTTPEVVAEADYISSRLGNPDLALWDARNSDEYSGRKRFSQFGGHIPGAANLDWLELMDRSRNLRLRPESELRSMLEGLGISSDKEVVTYCQTHHRSSLAWLVLKHLGYKQAKGYPGSWSDWGNRDDLPIES
;
A
#
# COMPACT_ATOMS: atom_id res chain seq x y z
N MET A 1 -10.78 -15.95 -24.92
CA MET A 1 -10.66 -15.39 -23.57
C MET A 1 -9.34 -14.67 -23.53
N ASN A 2 -9.33 -13.34 -23.38
CA ASN A 2 -8.08 -12.60 -23.32
C ASN A 2 -7.49 -12.79 -21.92
N ALA A 3 -6.23 -13.22 -21.86
CA ALA A 3 -5.50 -13.28 -20.59
C ALA A 3 -5.31 -11.84 -20.08
N ILE A 4 -5.46 -11.65 -18.76
CA ILE A 4 -5.18 -10.37 -18.12
C ILE A 4 -3.68 -10.12 -18.23
N ASP A 5 -3.31 -9.03 -18.90
CA ASP A 5 -1.93 -8.60 -19.12
C ASP A 5 -1.78 -7.19 -18.57
N LEU A 6 -1.55 -7.09 -17.26
CA LEU A 6 -1.39 -5.83 -16.55
C LEU A 6 -0.09 -5.85 -15.76
N PRO A 7 0.74 -4.79 -15.86
CA PRO A 7 1.90 -4.63 -14.98
C PRO A 7 1.45 -4.36 -13.53
N LEU A 8 2.40 -4.42 -12.58
CA LEU A 8 2.14 -4.10 -11.17
C LEU A 8 1.57 -2.69 -10.97
N VAL A 9 2.03 -1.73 -11.77
CA VAL A 9 1.46 -0.37 -11.83
C VAL A 9 0.93 -0.18 -13.24
N CYS A 10 -0.39 -0.22 -13.40
CA CYS A 10 -1.03 -0.09 -14.70
C CYS A 10 -1.63 1.31 -14.90
N GLU A 11 -1.63 1.76 -16.14
CA GLU A 11 -2.24 3.02 -16.56
C GLU A 11 -3.74 2.83 -16.88
N PRO A 12 -4.56 3.90 -16.78
CA PRO A 12 -5.97 3.87 -17.20
C PRO A 12 -6.19 3.26 -18.60
N ASP A 13 -5.40 3.68 -19.60
CA ASP A 13 -5.44 3.17 -20.99
C ASP A 13 -5.11 1.67 -21.10
N GLN A 14 -4.41 1.09 -20.13
CA GLN A 14 -4.11 -0.35 -20.10
C GLN A 14 -5.24 -1.15 -19.43
N LEU A 15 -5.92 -0.54 -18.46
CA LEU A 15 -7.01 -1.17 -17.71
C LEU A 15 -8.35 -1.12 -18.47
N GLU A 16 -8.69 0.01 -19.11
CA GLU A 16 -9.99 0.18 -19.77
C GLU A 16 -10.32 -0.94 -20.79
N PRO A 17 -9.40 -1.35 -21.68
CA PRO A 17 -9.68 -2.44 -22.62
C PRO A 17 -9.90 -3.81 -21.95
N GLN A 18 -9.54 -3.95 -20.67
CA GLN A 18 -9.60 -5.18 -19.90
C GLN A 18 -10.79 -5.26 -18.95
N LEU A 19 -11.65 -4.23 -18.87
CA LEU A 19 -12.77 -4.16 -17.90
C LEU A 19 -13.72 -5.37 -17.93
N SER A 20 -13.84 -6.05 -19.07
CA SER A 20 -14.68 -7.25 -19.25
C SER A 20 -13.92 -8.58 -19.17
N SER A 21 -12.64 -8.55 -18.79
CA SER A 21 -11.80 -9.75 -18.70
C SER A 21 -12.24 -10.64 -17.55
N GLU A 22 -12.43 -11.93 -17.83
CA GLU A 22 -12.78 -12.91 -16.81
C GLU A 22 -11.64 -13.05 -15.77
N GLY A 23 -12.00 -13.06 -14.49
CA GLY A 23 -11.05 -13.14 -13.39
C GLY A 23 -10.43 -11.81 -12.95
N LEU A 24 -10.75 -10.70 -13.61
CA LEU A 24 -10.40 -9.35 -13.17
C LEU A 24 -11.39 -8.88 -12.10
N LEU A 25 -10.88 -8.30 -11.01
CA LEU A 25 -11.70 -7.58 -10.04
C LEU A 25 -11.06 -6.23 -9.74
N ILE A 26 -11.82 -5.16 -9.94
CA ILE A 26 -11.39 -3.80 -9.62
C ILE A 26 -11.92 -3.44 -8.23
N VAL A 27 -11.06 -2.94 -7.37
CA VAL A 27 -11.39 -2.66 -5.97
C VAL A 27 -11.10 -1.20 -5.66
N ALA A 28 -12.16 -0.45 -5.39
CA ALA A 28 -12.13 0.93 -4.93
C ALA A 28 -11.92 0.98 -3.41
N VAL A 29 -10.85 1.63 -2.97
CA VAL A 29 -10.51 1.81 -1.55
C VAL A 29 -10.55 3.30 -1.19
N CYS A 30 -11.72 3.90 -1.37
CA CYS A 30 -11.98 5.31 -1.09
C CYS A 30 -13.15 5.48 -0.10
N LYS A 31 -13.62 6.71 0.12
CA LYS A 31 -14.86 6.93 0.88
C LYS A 31 -16.05 6.37 0.11
N GLU A 32 -17.02 5.79 0.83
CA GLU A 32 -18.25 5.26 0.21
C GLU A 32 -19.00 6.34 -0.58
N THR A 33 -18.97 7.59 -0.10
CA THR A 33 -19.56 8.74 -0.81
C THR A 33 -18.89 8.98 -2.15
N THR A 34 -17.55 8.92 -2.23
CA THR A 34 -16.81 9.06 -3.49
C THR A 34 -17.22 7.94 -4.46
N TYR A 35 -17.17 6.69 -4.00
CA TYR A 35 -17.53 5.53 -4.82
C TYR A 35 -18.95 5.60 -5.38
N ARG A 36 -19.95 5.94 -4.55
CA ARG A 36 -21.35 6.09 -5.01
C ARG A 36 -21.55 7.24 -5.99
N GLN A 37 -20.69 8.26 -5.93
CA GLN A 37 -20.76 9.41 -6.80
C GLN A 37 -20.11 9.12 -8.16
N MET A 38 -18.99 8.40 -8.16
CA MET A 38 -18.35 7.86 -9.36
C MET A 38 -17.34 6.76 -9.01
N HIS A 39 -17.34 5.69 -9.80
CA HIS A 39 -16.34 4.63 -9.76
C HIS A 39 -16.04 4.07 -11.14
N ILE A 40 -14.94 3.33 -11.24
CA ILE A 40 -14.56 2.61 -12.46
C ILE A 40 -15.60 1.51 -12.73
N PRO A 41 -16.03 1.28 -13.98
CA PRO A 41 -17.04 0.28 -14.30
C PRO A 41 -16.70 -1.10 -13.74
N GLY A 42 -17.67 -1.74 -13.10
CA GLY A 42 -17.48 -3.06 -12.48
C GLY A 42 -16.66 -3.06 -11.17
N ALA A 43 -16.13 -1.91 -10.73
CA ALA A 43 -15.39 -1.83 -9.47
C ALA A 43 -16.31 -2.07 -8.28
N ILE A 44 -15.79 -2.81 -7.30
CA ILE A 44 -16.44 -2.99 -6.00
C ILE A 44 -15.84 -2.03 -4.98
N HIS A 45 -16.61 -1.70 -3.93
CA HIS A 45 -16.08 -0.91 -2.82
C HIS A 45 -15.61 -1.82 -1.68
N LEU A 46 -14.39 -1.60 -1.19
CA LEU A 46 -13.87 -2.25 0.01
C LEU A 46 -13.46 -1.21 1.05
N GLN A 47 -14.19 -1.16 2.16
CA GLN A 47 -13.93 -0.24 3.26
C GLN A 47 -12.57 -0.53 3.92
N TYR A 48 -11.72 0.50 4.07
CA TYR A 48 -10.38 0.42 4.65
C TYR A 48 -10.31 -0.36 5.97
N GLY A 49 -11.26 -0.10 6.89
CA GLY A 49 -11.32 -0.76 8.20
C GLY A 49 -11.68 -2.25 8.17
N ARG A 50 -11.98 -2.85 7.00
CA ARG A 50 -12.26 -4.28 6.87
C ARG A 50 -10.98 -5.13 6.76
N PHE A 51 -9.89 -4.53 6.30
CA PHE A 51 -8.61 -5.22 6.09
C PHE A 51 -7.43 -4.58 6.85
N VAL A 52 -7.72 -3.64 7.75
CA VAL A 52 -6.76 -3.02 8.67
C VAL A 52 -7.32 -3.09 10.09
N ALA A 53 -6.50 -3.57 11.03
CA ALA A 53 -6.85 -3.67 12.43
C ALA A 53 -6.16 -2.60 13.27
N GLY A 54 -6.86 -2.13 14.30
CA GLY A 54 -6.28 -1.28 15.34
C GLY A 54 -6.52 -1.89 16.72
N ARG A 55 -5.46 -1.95 17.52
CA ARG A 55 -5.46 -2.31 18.94
C ARG A 55 -4.66 -1.26 19.68
N LYS A 56 -5.34 -0.37 20.41
CA LYS A 56 -4.70 0.75 21.10
C LYS A 56 -3.45 0.29 21.87
N PRO A 57 -2.29 0.96 21.71
CA PRO A 57 -2.09 2.23 20.98
C PRO A 57 -1.76 2.10 19.48
N THR A 58 -1.75 0.89 18.92
CA THR A 58 -1.31 0.61 17.55
C THR A 58 -2.49 0.51 16.56
N PHE A 59 -2.42 1.16 15.40
CA PHE A 59 -3.57 1.31 14.50
C PHE A 59 -3.34 0.90 13.03
N GLY A 60 -2.26 0.18 12.73
CA GLY A 60 -1.91 -0.27 11.37
C GLY A 60 -1.76 -1.78 11.19
N LEU A 61 -2.25 -2.59 12.14
CA LEU A 61 -2.02 -4.02 12.17
C LEU A 61 -2.79 -4.77 11.06
N LEU A 62 -2.32 -5.97 10.73
CA LEU A 62 -3.12 -6.93 10.00
C LEU A 62 -4.25 -7.44 10.90
N PRO A 63 -5.50 -7.57 10.40
CA PRO A 63 -6.52 -8.39 11.05
C PRO A 63 -6.10 -9.86 11.11
N GLU A 64 -6.85 -10.66 11.86
CA GLU A 64 -6.63 -12.10 11.90
C GLU A 64 -6.83 -12.72 10.51
N THR A 65 -6.03 -13.73 10.17
CA THR A 65 -6.05 -14.39 8.87
C THR A 65 -7.46 -14.88 8.49
N ALA A 66 -8.19 -15.50 9.43
CA ALA A 66 -9.56 -15.97 9.18
C ALA A 66 -10.53 -14.83 8.85
N GLN A 67 -10.36 -13.66 9.47
CA GLN A 67 -11.15 -12.47 9.15
C GLN A 67 -10.84 -11.97 7.73
N LEU A 68 -9.56 -11.95 7.34
CA LEU A 68 -9.15 -11.57 5.99
C LEU A 68 -9.66 -12.55 4.94
N GLU A 69 -9.58 -13.86 5.18
CA GLU A 69 -10.17 -14.89 4.30
C GLU A 69 -11.67 -14.65 4.08
N GLN A 70 -12.42 -14.37 5.16
CA GLN A 70 -13.85 -14.09 5.07
C GLN A 70 -14.13 -12.79 4.31
N VAL A 71 -13.41 -11.71 4.62
CA VAL A 71 -13.59 -10.40 3.98
C VAL A 71 -13.29 -10.51 2.48
N PHE A 72 -12.14 -11.05 2.09
CA PHE A 72 -11.76 -11.18 0.68
C PHE A 72 -12.73 -12.08 -0.08
N SER A 73 -13.12 -13.22 0.51
CA SER A 73 -14.07 -14.13 -0.13
C SER A 73 -15.44 -13.48 -0.37
N ALA A 74 -15.94 -12.72 0.60
CA ALA A 74 -17.22 -12.01 0.51
C ALA A 74 -17.21 -10.87 -0.52
N HIS A 75 -16.03 -10.37 -0.89
CA HIS A 75 -15.84 -9.31 -1.89
C HIS A 75 -15.38 -9.87 -3.24
N GLY A 76 -15.51 -11.17 -3.48
CA GLY A 76 -15.18 -11.79 -4.78
C GLY A 76 -13.69 -11.90 -5.08
N ILE A 77 -12.82 -11.59 -4.11
CA ILE A 77 -11.39 -11.83 -4.24
C ILE A 77 -11.15 -13.30 -3.90
N GLY A 78 -10.78 -14.11 -4.89
CA GLY A 78 -10.32 -15.48 -4.71
C GLY A 78 -8.84 -15.61 -5.06
N ASN A 79 -8.25 -16.77 -4.76
CA ASN A 79 -6.80 -17.00 -4.99
C ASN A 79 -6.35 -16.86 -6.46
N GLN A 80 -7.26 -16.93 -7.43
CA GLN A 80 -6.95 -16.80 -8.86
C GLN A 80 -7.33 -15.43 -9.44
N THR A 81 -8.06 -14.60 -8.69
CA THR A 81 -8.53 -13.28 -9.11
C THR A 81 -7.34 -12.34 -9.32
N HIS A 82 -7.29 -11.62 -10.44
CA HIS A 82 -6.38 -10.49 -10.60
C HIS A 82 -7.03 -9.24 -10.01
N VAL A 83 -6.44 -8.70 -8.95
CA VAL A 83 -7.00 -7.55 -8.24
C VAL A 83 -6.37 -6.27 -8.76
N VAL A 84 -7.16 -5.34 -9.30
CA VAL A 84 -6.70 -3.98 -9.58
C VAL A 84 -7.25 -3.05 -8.51
N ALA A 85 -6.38 -2.54 -7.64
CA ALA A 85 -6.78 -1.63 -6.57
C ALA A 85 -6.56 -0.17 -6.98
N TYR A 86 -7.48 0.70 -6.57
CA TYR A 86 -7.34 2.15 -6.71
C TYR A 86 -7.99 2.90 -5.56
N ASP A 87 -7.59 4.15 -5.36
CA ASP A 87 -8.19 5.08 -4.42
C ASP A 87 -8.31 6.49 -5.02
N ASP A 88 -8.67 7.47 -4.19
CA ASP A 88 -8.86 8.88 -4.54
C ASP A 88 -7.83 9.81 -3.88
N GLU A 89 -6.66 9.28 -3.51
CA GLU A 89 -5.62 10.03 -2.78
C GLU A 89 -4.19 9.79 -3.31
N GLY A 90 -4.04 9.01 -4.37
CA GLY A 90 -2.76 8.75 -5.03
C GLY A 90 -2.09 7.42 -4.65
N GLY A 91 -2.84 6.49 -4.07
CA GLY A 91 -2.46 5.08 -3.96
C GLY A 91 -2.13 4.58 -2.56
N GLY A 92 -2.27 5.38 -1.50
CA GLY A 92 -2.00 4.95 -0.13
C GLY A 92 -2.91 3.81 0.33
N ASN A 93 -4.22 4.05 0.32
CA ASN A 93 -5.25 3.07 0.68
C ASN A 93 -5.24 1.85 -0.25
N ALA A 94 -5.10 2.07 -1.56
CA ALA A 94 -5.05 1.01 -2.55
C ALA A 94 -3.82 0.12 -2.35
N SER A 95 -2.64 0.72 -2.20
CA SER A 95 -1.40 -0.04 -1.94
C SER A 95 -1.46 -0.78 -0.62
N ARG A 96 -2.15 -0.25 0.40
CA ARG A 96 -2.36 -0.96 1.66
C ARG A 96 -3.18 -2.23 1.48
N LEU A 97 -4.22 -2.21 0.65
CA LEU A 97 -4.94 -3.42 0.28
C LEU A 97 -4.00 -4.43 -0.42
N LEU A 98 -3.20 -3.96 -1.38
CA LEU A 98 -2.27 -4.82 -2.13
C LEU A 98 -1.19 -5.43 -1.24
N TRP A 99 -0.67 -4.67 -0.28
CA TRP A 99 0.26 -5.19 0.73
C TRP A 99 -0.41 -6.24 1.63
N THR A 100 -1.66 -6.01 2.07
CA THR A 100 -2.39 -7.00 2.87
C THR A 100 -2.65 -8.29 2.07
N LEU A 101 -2.98 -8.18 0.78
CA LEU A 101 -3.11 -9.32 -0.12
C LEU A 101 -1.79 -10.09 -0.25
N ALA A 102 -0.67 -9.38 -0.46
CA ALA A 102 0.66 -9.98 -0.52
C ALA A 102 1.05 -10.66 0.80
N ALA A 103 0.73 -10.07 1.95
CA ALA A 103 0.96 -10.69 3.27
C ALA A 103 0.16 -12.00 3.44
N MET A 104 -0.96 -12.15 2.73
CA MET A 104 -1.78 -13.36 2.70
C MET A 104 -1.42 -14.32 1.54
N GLY A 105 -0.32 -14.05 0.82
CA GLY A 105 0.18 -14.91 -0.26
C GLY A 105 -0.51 -14.73 -1.60
N HIS A 106 -1.25 -13.64 -1.80
CA HIS A 106 -1.87 -13.32 -3.08
C HIS A 106 -0.94 -12.42 -3.90
N GLU A 107 -0.56 -12.85 -5.11
CA GLU A 107 0.45 -12.17 -5.94
C GLU A 107 -0.14 -11.49 -7.19
N ARG A 108 -1.38 -11.83 -7.56
CA ARG A 108 -2.03 -11.34 -8.79
C ARG A 108 -2.72 -10.03 -8.53
N PHE A 109 -1.96 -8.95 -8.58
CA PHE A 109 -2.52 -7.62 -8.38
C PHE A 109 -1.78 -6.51 -9.13
N SER A 110 -2.50 -5.42 -9.35
CA SER A 110 -1.98 -4.17 -9.88
C SER A 110 -2.53 -2.97 -9.09
N LEU A 111 -1.75 -1.90 -8.99
CA LEU A 111 -2.22 -0.57 -8.64
C LEU A 111 -2.61 0.16 -9.94
N LEU A 112 -3.78 0.81 -9.96
CA LEU A 112 -4.10 1.78 -11.01
C LEU A 112 -3.36 3.10 -10.73
N ASN A 113 -2.44 3.48 -11.62
CA ASN A 113 -1.59 4.65 -11.46
C ASN A 113 -2.42 5.95 -11.47
N GLY A 114 -2.28 6.77 -10.42
CA GLY A 114 -3.09 7.99 -10.24
C GLY A 114 -4.56 7.75 -9.85
N GLY A 115 -4.98 6.49 -9.73
CA GLY A 115 -6.30 6.09 -9.24
C GLY A 115 -7.47 6.79 -9.92
N LEU A 116 -8.46 7.19 -9.12
CA LEU A 116 -9.68 7.85 -9.63
C LEU A 116 -9.39 9.22 -10.25
N HIS A 117 -8.34 9.92 -9.81
CA HIS A 117 -7.96 11.23 -10.36
C HIS A 117 -7.53 11.10 -11.81
N ALA A 118 -6.60 10.18 -12.11
CA ALA A 118 -6.16 9.92 -13.48
C ALA A 118 -7.34 9.44 -14.35
N TRP A 119 -8.06 8.43 -13.87
CA TRP A 119 -9.20 7.87 -14.58
C TRP A 119 -10.26 8.92 -14.96
N SER A 120 -10.67 9.75 -14.01
CA SER A 120 -11.69 10.78 -14.24
C SER A 120 -11.18 11.93 -15.11
N ASN A 121 -9.97 12.43 -14.87
CA ASN A 121 -9.45 13.60 -15.58
C ASN A 121 -9.15 13.29 -17.06
N GLU A 122 -8.88 12.03 -17.38
CA GLU A 122 -8.68 11.52 -18.74
C GLU A 122 -9.98 11.06 -19.41
N GLN A 123 -11.13 11.28 -18.76
CA GLN A 123 -12.46 11.04 -19.33
C GLN A 123 -12.77 9.57 -19.64
N HIS A 124 -12.14 8.64 -18.91
CA HIS A 124 -12.51 7.22 -18.97
C HIS A 124 -13.94 6.99 -18.45
N PRO A 125 -14.63 5.91 -18.88
CA PRO A 125 -16.01 5.63 -18.47
C PRO A 125 -16.16 5.47 -16.96
N VAL A 126 -17.29 5.88 -16.37
CA VAL A 126 -17.58 5.75 -14.93
C VAL A 126 -18.99 5.22 -14.68
N GLU A 127 -19.18 4.59 -13.53
CA GLU A 127 -20.47 4.11 -13.02
C GLU A 127 -20.81 4.74 -11.66
N GLN A 128 -22.07 4.64 -11.25
CA GLN A 128 -22.60 5.16 -9.97
C GLN A 128 -23.34 4.08 -9.17
N ASN A 129 -23.75 2.99 -9.83
CA ASN A 129 -24.50 1.92 -9.19
C ASN A 129 -23.54 0.96 -8.49
N PRO A 130 -23.70 0.70 -7.18
CA PRO A 130 -22.83 -0.22 -6.47
C PRO A 130 -22.83 -1.62 -7.08
N VAL A 131 -21.63 -2.18 -7.29
CA VAL A 131 -21.43 -3.56 -7.71
C VAL A 131 -21.33 -4.48 -6.48
N THR A 132 -22.08 -5.58 -6.50
CA THR A 132 -21.94 -6.67 -5.54
C THR A 132 -21.40 -7.90 -6.28
N PRO A 133 -20.15 -8.31 -6.05
CA PRO A 133 -19.58 -9.46 -6.75
C PRO A 133 -20.13 -10.77 -6.16
N PRO A 134 -20.17 -11.87 -6.94
CA PRO A 134 -20.33 -13.20 -6.35
C PRO A 134 -19.16 -13.48 -5.41
N SER A 135 -19.39 -14.28 -4.37
CA SER A 135 -18.29 -14.71 -3.50
C SER A 135 -17.32 -15.61 -4.26
N ALA A 136 -16.04 -15.51 -3.91
CA ALA A 136 -14.98 -16.37 -4.42
C ALA A 136 -14.21 -16.95 -3.23
N LEU A 137 -13.64 -18.15 -3.36
CA LEU A 137 -12.87 -18.73 -2.25
C LEU A 137 -11.49 -18.07 -2.18
N PHE A 138 -11.20 -17.42 -1.05
CA PHE A 138 -9.86 -16.99 -0.67
C PHE A 138 -9.32 -17.83 0.47
N LYS A 139 -8.22 -18.54 0.23
CA LYS A 139 -7.45 -19.23 1.26
C LYS A 139 -6.07 -18.59 1.40
N ALA A 140 -5.78 -18.06 2.57
CA ALA A 140 -4.53 -17.37 2.81
C ALA A 140 -3.36 -18.35 2.95
N THR A 141 -2.22 -17.98 2.38
CA THR A 141 -0.91 -18.58 2.68
C THR A 141 -0.02 -17.45 3.20
N THR A 142 0.05 -17.30 4.52
CA THR A 142 0.71 -16.16 5.15
C THR A 142 2.18 -16.08 4.73
N THR A 143 2.59 -14.90 4.27
CA THR A 143 3.92 -14.60 3.71
C THR A 143 4.63 -13.61 4.64
N PRO A 144 5.36 -14.08 5.67
CA PRO A 144 6.09 -13.20 6.60
C PRO A 144 7.20 -12.39 5.91
N GLU A 145 7.57 -12.73 4.69
CA GLU A 145 8.61 -12.08 3.90
C GLU A 145 8.30 -10.62 3.57
N VAL A 146 7.03 -10.22 3.54
CA VAL A 146 6.62 -8.82 3.28
C VAL A 146 6.28 -8.03 4.54
N VAL A 147 6.40 -8.65 5.73
CA VAL A 147 6.07 -8.04 7.03
C VAL A 147 7.35 -7.90 7.86
N ALA A 148 7.48 -6.77 8.56
CA ALA A 148 8.51 -6.54 9.57
C ALA A 148 7.85 -6.07 10.86
N GLU A 149 7.96 -6.83 11.95
CA GLU A 149 7.47 -6.41 13.27
C GLU A 149 8.54 -5.62 14.03
N ALA A 150 8.16 -4.93 15.11
CA ALA A 150 9.07 -4.06 15.84
C ALA A 150 10.32 -4.79 16.36
N ASP A 151 10.15 -6.00 16.92
CA ASP A 151 11.24 -6.80 17.46
C ASP A 151 12.22 -7.24 16.36
N TYR A 152 11.71 -7.53 15.16
CA TYR A 152 12.54 -7.85 13.99
C TYR A 152 13.42 -6.65 13.61
N ILE A 153 12.82 -5.47 13.50
CA ILE A 153 13.53 -4.22 13.16
C ILE A 153 14.54 -3.88 14.25
N SER A 154 14.14 -3.93 15.52
CA SER A 154 14.99 -3.64 16.68
C SER A 154 16.24 -4.52 16.70
N SER A 155 16.10 -5.82 16.42
CA SER A 155 17.23 -6.76 16.36
C SER A 155 18.23 -6.51 15.21
N ARG A 156 17.86 -5.66 14.24
CA ARG A 156 18.62 -5.39 13.01
C ARG A 156 19.11 -3.94 12.91
N LEU A 157 18.84 -3.10 13.91
CA LEU A 157 19.32 -1.71 13.92
C LEU A 157 20.85 -1.65 13.78
N GLY A 158 21.33 -0.75 12.93
CA GLY A 158 22.75 -0.60 12.61
C GLY A 158 23.31 -1.63 11.62
N ASN A 159 22.52 -2.60 11.15
CA ASN A 159 22.95 -3.51 10.09
C ASN A 159 23.07 -2.73 8.75
N PRO A 160 24.23 -2.74 8.07
CA PRO A 160 24.44 -2.02 6.81
C PRO A 160 23.56 -2.51 5.65
N ASP A 161 23.07 -3.75 5.72
CA ASP A 161 22.20 -4.38 4.72
C ASP A 161 20.72 -4.07 4.94
N LEU A 162 20.36 -3.33 5.99
CA LEU A 162 19.00 -2.86 6.27
C LEU A 162 18.90 -1.36 5.96
N ALA A 163 17.93 -0.99 5.14
CA ALA A 163 17.48 0.39 4.97
C ALA A 163 16.08 0.56 5.59
N LEU A 164 15.92 1.59 6.40
CA LEU A 164 14.64 1.97 6.97
C LEU A 164 14.11 3.21 6.25
N TRP A 165 12.92 3.10 5.67
CA TRP A 165 12.27 4.19 4.95
C TRP A 165 11.06 4.69 5.74
N ASP A 166 11.22 5.85 6.37
CA ASP A 166 10.15 6.61 7.00
C ASP A 166 9.38 7.45 5.96
N ALA A 167 8.14 7.06 5.67
CA ALA A 167 7.28 7.70 4.68
C ALA A 167 6.42 8.85 5.24
N ARG A 168 6.70 9.33 6.45
CA ARG A 168 6.02 10.49 7.06
C ARG A 168 6.61 11.81 6.54
N ASN A 169 5.95 12.93 6.84
CA ASN A 169 6.55 14.24 6.57
C ASN A 169 7.73 14.52 7.51
N SER A 170 8.53 15.52 7.15
CA SER A 170 9.75 15.90 7.88
C SER A 170 9.49 16.38 9.32
N ASP A 171 8.33 16.97 9.61
CA ASP A 171 7.97 17.41 10.97
C ASP A 171 7.66 16.22 11.89
N GLU A 172 7.00 15.18 11.38
CA GLU A 172 6.80 13.92 12.08
C GLU A 172 8.13 13.19 12.31
N TYR A 173 8.96 13.09 11.27
CA TYR A 173 10.26 12.45 11.32
C TYR A 173 11.21 13.10 12.33
N SER A 174 11.31 14.43 12.34
CA SER A 174 12.18 15.14 13.28
C SER A 174 11.58 15.26 14.70
N GLY A 175 10.38 14.70 14.93
CA GLY A 175 9.67 14.82 16.21
C GLY A 175 9.10 16.20 16.54
N ARG A 176 9.16 17.18 15.63
CA ARG A 176 8.50 18.50 15.80
C ARG A 176 6.98 18.34 15.90
N LYS A 177 6.43 17.39 15.15
CA LYS A 177 5.02 17.00 15.22
C LYS A 177 4.91 15.60 15.80
N ARG A 178 4.14 15.46 16.87
CA ARG A 178 4.03 14.22 17.64
C ARG A 178 2.61 13.67 17.64
N PHE A 179 2.46 12.42 17.22
CA PHE A 179 1.18 11.67 17.21
C PHE A 179 1.17 10.40 18.07
N SER A 180 2.31 10.05 18.64
CA SER A 180 2.49 8.95 19.60
C SER A 180 3.04 9.51 20.93
N GLN A 181 3.29 8.67 21.93
CA GLN A 181 3.92 9.09 23.19
C GLN A 181 5.25 9.81 22.95
N PHE A 182 6.05 9.31 22.01
CA PHE A 182 7.33 9.86 21.60
C PHE A 182 7.29 10.42 20.16
N GLY A 183 8.01 11.52 19.94
CA GLY A 183 8.30 12.08 18.61
C GLY A 183 9.70 11.66 18.16
N GLY A 184 10.00 11.82 16.87
CA GLY A 184 11.27 11.39 16.27
C GLY A 184 11.02 10.28 15.25
N HIS A 185 12.03 9.48 15.00
CA HIS A 185 12.04 8.37 14.04
C HIS A 185 12.85 7.18 14.56
N ILE A 186 12.79 6.06 13.83
CA ILE A 186 13.58 4.86 14.13
C ILE A 186 15.05 5.17 13.82
N PRO A 187 16.01 4.87 14.72
CA PRO A 187 17.42 5.21 14.49
C PRO A 187 17.96 4.71 13.15
N GLY A 188 18.66 5.59 12.44
CA GLY A 188 19.19 5.31 11.11
C GLY A 188 18.18 5.28 9.96
N ALA A 189 16.89 5.58 10.20
CA ALA A 189 15.90 5.68 9.14
C ALA A 189 16.12 6.91 8.25
N ALA A 190 15.99 6.73 6.95
CA ALA A 190 15.91 7.83 5.99
C ALA A 190 14.47 8.29 5.81
N ASN A 191 14.26 9.61 5.65
CA ASN A 191 12.95 10.19 5.43
C ASN A 191 12.72 10.53 3.97
N LEU A 192 11.65 9.98 3.40
CA LEU A 192 11.09 10.41 2.13
C LEU A 192 9.58 10.35 2.23
N ASP A 193 8.94 11.51 2.32
CA ASP A 193 7.49 11.64 2.42
C ASP A 193 6.82 10.96 1.21
N TRP A 194 5.81 10.13 1.45
CA TRP A 194 5.04 9.46 0.39
C TRP A 194 4.46 10.43 -0.64
N LEU A 195 4.19 11.69 -0.26
CA LEU A 195 3.73 12.72 -1.20
C LEU A 195 4.74 13.02 -2.31
N GLU A 196 6.03 12.84 -2.04
CA GLU A 196 7.10 13.04 -3.01
C GLU A 196 7.16 11.90 -4.04
N LEU A 197 6.49 10.77 -3.80
CA LEU A 197 6.41 9.67 -4.78
C LEU A 197 5.45 9.98 -5.94
N MET A 198 4.61 11.00 -5.77
CA MET A 198 3.54 11.34 -6.70
C MET A 198 3.82 12.63 -7.45
N ASP A 199 3.43 12.67 -8.72
CA ASP A 199 3.45 13.86 -9.55
C ASP A 199 2.04 14.46 -9.65
N ARG A 200 1.84 15.59 -8.96
CA ARG A 200 0.57 16.34 -8.96
C ARG A 200 0.20 16.89 -10.34
N SER A 201 1.18 17.14 -11.20
CA SER A 201 0.93 17.60 -12.58
C SER A 201 0.47 16.46 -13.50
N ARG A 202 0.65 15.21 -13.09
CA ARG A 202 0.28 14.00 -13.84
C ARG A 202 -0.85 13.21 -13.17
N ASN A 203 -1.86 13.90 -12.64
CA ASN A 203 -3.02 13.28 -11.98
C ASN A 203 -2.66 12.38 -10.78
N LEU A 204 -1.69 12.78 -9.96
CA LEU A 204 -1.20 12.03 -8.80
C LEU A 204 -0.55 10.67 -9.13
N ARG A 205 -0.18 10.45 -10.39
CA ARG A 205 0.59 9.27 -10.78
C ARG A 205 1.92 9.21 -10.03
N LEU A 206 2.46 8.01 -9.90
CA LEU A 206 3.85 7.84 -9.51
C LEU A 206 4.77 8.64 -10.43
N ARG A 207 5.79 9.25 -9.83
CA ARG A 207 6.90 9.85 -10.58
C ARG A 207 7.56 8.80 -11.47
N PRO A 208 8.24 9.21 -12.56
CA PRO A 208 9.00 8.29 -13.40
C PRO A 208 9.95 7.41 -12.58
N GLU A 209 10.12 6.14 -12.98
CA GLU A 209 10.98 5.19 -12.26
C GLU A 209 12.40 5.72 -12.05
N SER A 210 12.96 6.44 -13.02
CA SER A 210 14.30 7.03 -12.91
C SER A 210 14.41 8.08 -11.80
N GLU A 211 13.38 8.91 -11.61
CA GLU A 211 13.32 9.87 -10.51
C GLU A 211 13.21 9.15 -9.18
N LEU A 212 12.31 8.18 -9.07
CA LEU A 212 12.11 7.40 -7.84
C LEU A 212 13.40 6.66 -7.44
N ARG A 213 14.09 6.01 -8.38
CA ARG A 213 15.40 5.38 -8.12
C ARG A 213 16.42 6.39 -7.62
N SER A 214 16.56 7.54 -8.30
CA SER A 214 17.50 8.57 -7.89
C SER A 214 17.22 9.12 -6.49
N MET A 215 15.95 9.29 -6.13
CA MET A 215 15.55 9.76 -4.80
C MET A 215 15.90 8.73 -3.72
N LEU A 216 15.63 7.45 -3.96
CA LEU A 216 15.91 6.37 -3.01
C LEU A 216 17.42 6.14 -2.84
N GLU A 217 18.18 6.09 -3.94
CA GLU A 217 19.63 5.93 -3.92
C GLU A 217 20.32 7.10 -3.21
N GLY A 218 19.85 8.33 -3.43
CA GLY A 218 20.35 9.52 -2.73
C GLY A 218 20.16 9.47 -1.20
N LEU A 219 19.25 8.62 -0.72
CA LEU A 219 18.98 8.37 0.69
C LEU A 219 19.62 7.07 1.22
N GLY A 220 20.42 6.37 0.39
CA GLY A 220 21.04 5.10 0.75
C GLY A 220 20.06 3.91 0.78
N ILE A 221 18.88 4.05 0.19
CA ILE A 221 17.88 2.99 -0.01
C ILE A 221 18.12 2.34 -1.37
N SER A 222 19.00 1.36 -1.43
CA SER A 222 19.40 0.68 -2.67
C SER A 222 18.83 -0.73 -2.78
N SER A 223 18.76 -1.25 -4.01
CA SER A 223 18.05 -2.51 -4.32
C SER A 223 18.76 -3.78 -3.87
N ASP A 224 20.03 -3.67 -3.46
CA ASP A 224 20.84 -4.71 -2.82
C ASP A 224 20.51 -4.90 -1.34
N LYS A 225 19.83 -3.92 -0.70
CA LYS A 225 19.46 -3.97 0.71
C LYS A 225 18.07 -4.55 0.92
N GLU A 226 17.85 -5.04 2.14
CA GLU A 226 16.51 -5.18 2.68
C GLU A 226 15.95 -3.81 3.04
N VAL A 227 14.75 -3.48 2.57
CA VAL A 227 14.11 -2.20 2.82
C VAL A 227 12.83 -2.42 3.61
N VAL A 228 12.78 -1.85 4.81
CA VAL A 228 11.58 -1.82 5.65
C VAL A 228 11.00 -0.41 5.61
N THR A 229 9.75 -0.30 5.15
CA THR A 229 9.03 0.98 5.12
C THR A 229 7.96 1.06 6.20
N TYR A 230 7.82 2.27 6.77
CA TYR A 230 6.84 2.56 7.81
C TYR A 230 6.35 4.01 7.74
N CYS A 231 5.21 4.29 8.36
CA CYS A 231 4.73 5.64 8.56
C CYS A 231 4.14 5.81 9.96
N GLN A 232 2.89 6.26 10.12
CA GLN A 232 2.18 6.22 11.41
C GLN A 232 1.41 4.91 11.61
N THR A 233 0.70 4.42 10.60
CA THR A 233 -0.23 3.26 10.68
C THR A 233 -0.15 2.37 9.44
N HIS A 234 1.00 2.38 8.78
CA HIS A 234 1.25 1.68 7.52
C HIS A 234 0.36 2.02 6.32
N HIS A 235 -0.39 3.12 6.39
CA HIS A 235 -1.14 3.66 5.26
C HIS A 235 -0.20 4.19 4.17
N ARG A 236 0.42 5.35 4.40
CA ARG A 236 1.39 6.02 3.51
C ARG A 236 2.54 5.12 3.04
N SER A 237 3.12 4.35 3.95
CA SER A 237 4.24 3.46 3.64
C SER A 237 3.85 2.23 2.81
N SER A 238 2.56 1.93 2.67
CA SER A 238 2.15 0.90 1.72
C SER A 238 2.42 1.34 0.27
N LEU A 239 2.28 2.63 -0.04
CA LEU A 239 2.66 3.17 -1.35
C LEU A 239 4.19 3.08 -1.55
N ALA A 240 4.97 3.40 -0.52
CA ALA A 240 6.42 3.24 -0.55
C ALA A 240 6.83 1.77 -0.80
N TRP A 241 6.17 0.82 -0.14
CA TRP A 241 6.39 -0.62 -0.36
C TRP A 241 6.06 -1.03 -1.80
N LEU A 242 4.95 -0.53 -2.35
CA LEU A 242 4.56 -0.80 -3.72
C LEU A 242 5.60 -0.23 -4.71
N VAL A 243 6.10 0.99 -4.47
CA VAL A 243 7.17 1.59 -5.27
C VAL A 243 8.43 0.72 -5.26
N LEU A 244 8.86 0.21 -4.10
CA LEU A 244 10.00 -0.70 -4.03
C LEU A 244 9.78 -1.95 -4.92
N LYS A 245 8.59 -2.56 -4.83
CA LYS A 245 8.23 -3.70 -5.70
C LYS A 245 8.23 -3.32 -7.18
N HIS A 246 7.64 -2.18 -7.54
CA HIS A 246 7.59 -1.68 -8.91
C HIS A 246 8.98 -1.45 -9.49
N LEU A 247 9.91 -0.94 -8.67
CA LEU A 247 11.30 -0.73 -9.05
C LEU A 247 12.14 -2.02 -9.01
N GLY A 248 11.56 -3.17 -8.66
CA GLY A 248 12.23 -4.47 -8.67
C GLY A 248 13.09 -4.77 -7.43
N TYR A 249 12.87 -4.07 -6.31
CA TYR A 249 13.52 -4.41 -5.05
C TYR A 249 13.01 -5.77 -4.57
N LYS A 250 13.95 -6.70 -4.31
CA LYS A 250 13.60 -8.09 -3.97
C LYS A 250 13.19 -8.28 -2.52
N GLN A 251 13.70 -7.43 -1.62
CA GLN A 251 13.53 -7.54 -0.17
C GLN A 251 12.82 -6.29 0.37
N ALA A 252 11.53 -6.15 0.06
CA ALA A 252 10.70 -5.03 0.50
C ALA A 252 9.67 -5.49 1.54
N LYS A 253 9.74 -4.90 2.73
CA LYS A 253 8.87 -5.21 3.88
C LYS A 253 8.10 -3.97 4.33
N GLY A 254 6.89 -4.20 4.80
CA GLY A 254 6.10 -3.20 5.51
C GLY A 254 6.10 -3.45 7.00
N TYR A 255 6.28 -2.39 7.80
CA TYR A 255 6.06 -2.44 9.24
C TYR A 255 4.64 -1.99 9.58
N PRO A 256 3.68 -2.92 9.80
CA PRO A 256 2.28 -2.59 10.05
C PRO A 256 2.08 -1.76 11.33
N GLY A 257 2.81 -2.08 12.40
CA GLY A 257 2.76 -1.32 13.65
C GLY A 257 3.15 0.15 13.45
N SER A 258 4.18 0.38 12.64
CA SER A 258 4.65 1.72 12.27
C SER A 258 4.92 2.61 13.50
N TRP A 259 4.94 3.94 13.35
CA TRP A 259 5.17 4.85 14.48
C TRP A 259 4.07 4.81 15.56
N SER A 260 2.87 4.30 15.25
CA SER A 260 1.82 4.06 16.25
C SER A 260 2.17 2.93 17.22
N ASP A 261 3.05 2.02 16.82
CA ASP A 261 3.62 1.00 17.69
C ASP A 261 4.94 1.50 18.28
N TRP A 262 5.94 1.76 17.43
CA TRP A 262 7.29 2.16 17.86
C TRP A 262 7.30 3.40 18.76
N GLY A 263 6.59 4.45 18.37
CA GLY A 263 6.53 5.71 19.12
C GLY A 263 5.72 5.64 20.42
N ASN A 264 5.11 4.49 20.75
CA ASN A 264 4.41 4.25 22.02
C ASN A 264 5.09 3.16 22.87
N ARG A 265 6.26 2.67 22.46
CA ARG A 265 7.03 1.64 23.17
C ARG A 265 8.19 2.27 23.92
N ASP A 266 8.25 2.07 25.23
CA ASP A 266 9.31 2.59 26.09
C ASP A 266 10.64 1.82 25.93
N ASP A 267 10.60 0.63 25.34
CA ASP A 267 11.74 -0.28 25.18
C ASP A 267 12.50 -0.10 23.85
N LEU A 268 12.00 0.75 22.95
CA LEU A 268 12.57 0.94 21.61
C LEU A 268 13.32 2.28 21.49
N PRO A 269 14.50 2.31 20.83
CA PRO A 269 15.30 3.52 20.71
C PRO A 269 14.68 4.49 19.69
N ILE A 270 14.96 5.78 19.85
CA ILE A 270 14.43 6.86 19.03
C ILE A 270 15.55 7.85 18.69
N GLU A 271 15.55 8.36 17.46
CA GLU A 271 16.41 9.44 16.98
C GLU A 271 15.54 10.66 16.58
N SER A 272 16.09 11.87 16.62
CA SER A 272 15.37 13.13 16.34
C SER A 272 16.25 14.16 15.66
#